data_AF-A0A210QLY8-F1
#
_entry.id   AF-A0A210QLY8-F1
#
_cell.length_a   1.000
_cell.length_b   1.000
_cell.length_c   1.000
_cell.angle_alpha   90.00
_cell.angle_beta   90.00
_cell.angle_gamma   90.00
#
_symmetry.space_group_name_H-M   'P 1'
#
loop_
_entity.id
_entity.type
_entity.pdbx_description
1 polymer ?
#
loop_
_entity_poly.entity_id
_entity_poly.type
_entity_poly.pdbx_seq_one_letter_code
_entity_poly.pdbx_strand_id
1 'polypeptide(L)'
;MLVTQYSDVTGVVKWIFVKIRLLMYFIVKYESTSEETDKISIGYNGAPDDANLEILHRLKILENLREKDAEETIVMKKTMQSDHHVLEKALDDITTLKQELGKLQQENNRLHSKLQQENNRLHSKLETVMLQNVALSTQCKKRCSVAEKLGHSREPTNTFSLDRAPDNRNITTTYDSEPAEPRTVTQDTVDAKLTNPPNSNRKVIIRRSPVPFPRTKRVAEDGQGSGFFARSSNTAHSVAIGHTIIFDSVITNTHNDYSGFTGAFTCSTQGLYVFTWTIQINVHYLKSQLLKNGAVVADGFAGDDGTHWTTGTSTAVLSLAQGDVVVVYVLDRPGAIDVLPYVTSFSGFSV
;
A
#
# COMPACT_ATOMS: atom_id res chain seq x y z
N MET A 1 15.66 2.71 11.82
CA MET A 1 15.28 4.14 11.76
C MET A 1 13.86 4.31 12.34
N LEU A 2 13.64 3.87 13.59
CA LEU A 2 12.33 3.86 14.27
C LEU A 2 12.38 4.57 15.64
N VAL A 3 13.49 5.25 15.94
CA VAL A 3 13.72 5.93 17.21
C VAL A 3 13.22 7.39 17.17
N THR A 4 12.94 7.93 15.98
CA THR A 4 12.65 9.36 15.77
C THR A 4 11.16 9.74 15.80
N GLN A 5 10.23 8.78 15.72
CA GLN A 5 8.78 9.09 15.77
C GLN A 5 8.19 9.00 17.18
N TYR A 6 8.81 8.25 18.09
CA TYR A 6 8.38 8.17 19.50
C TYR A 6 8.82 9.38 20.34
N SER A 7 9.82 10.14 19.90
CA SER A 7 10.26 11.38 20.56
C SER A 7 9.24 12.50 20.40
N ASP A 8 8.46 12.52 19.31
CA ASP A 8 7.58 13.64 18.99
C ASP A 8 6.27 13.61 19.81
N VAL A 9 5.71 12.42 20.02
CA VAL A 9 4.55 12.22 20.90
C VAL A 9 4.88 12.61 22.34
N THR A 10 6.09 12.33 22.81
CA THR A 10 6.53 12.79 24.14
C THR A 10 6.72 14.29 24.24
N GLY A 11 7.08 14.96 23.13
CA GLY A 11 7.19 16.41 23.05
C GLY A 11 5.83 17.10 23.12
N VAL A 12 4.86 16.60 22.36
CA VAL A 12 3.48 17.12 22.34
C VAL A 12 2.80 16.94 23.70
N VAL A 13 2.93 15.77 24.32
CA VAL A 13 2.35 15.51 25.66
C VAL A 13 3.01 16.37 26.74
N LYS A 14 4.34 16.52 26.72
CA LYS A 14 5.04 17.46 27.64
C LYS A 14 4.64 18.91 27.41
N TRP A 15 4.43 19.32 26.16
CA TRP A 15 4.00 20.68 25.80
C TRP A 15 2.59 20.99 26.30
N ILE A 16 1.66 20.03 26.18
CA ILE A 16 0.31 20.13 26.75
C ILE A 16 0.39 20.26 28.29
N PHE A 17 1.24 19.46 28.94
CA PHE A 17 1.42 19.51 30.40
C PHE A 17 1.97 20.86 30.89
N VAL A 18 2.93 21.43 30.16
CA VAL A 18 3.48 22.76 30.45
C VAL A 18 2.41 23.85 30.30
N LYS A 19 1.57 23.78 29.25
CA LYS A 19 0.47 24.72 29.06
C LYS A 19 -0.61 24.62 30.14
N ILE A 20 -0.99 23.40 30.53
CA ILE A 20 -1.98 23.20 31.61
C ILE A 20 -1.43 23.71 32.94
N ARG A 21 -0.15 23.44 33.27
CA ARG A 21 0.49 24.00 34.48
C ARG A 21 0.59 25.52 34.46
N LEU A 22 0.92 26.13 33.33
CA LEU A 22 0.93 27.59 33.16
C LEU A 22 -0.47 28.18 33.35
N LEU A 23 -1.50 27.56 32.77
CA LEU A 23 -2.89 27.99 32.94
C LEU A 23 -3.32 27.93 34.40
N MET A 24 -3.01 26.85 35.12
CA MET A 24 -3.29 26.74 36.55
C MET A 24 -2.51 27.78 37.38
N TYR A 25 -1.25 28.06 37.04
CA TYR A 25 -0.45 29.10 37.71
C TYR A 25 -1.07 30.49 37.55
N PHE A 26 -1.58 30.83 36.36
CA PHE A 26 -2.23 32.12 36.13
C PHE A 26 -3.57 32.25 36.85
N ILE A 27 -4.36 31.17 36.94
CA ILE A 27 -5.63 31.16 37.69
C ILE A 27 -5.38 31.40 39.18
N VAL A 28 -4.40 30.71 39.78
CA VAL A 28 -4.03 30.88 41.19
C VAL A 28 -3.50 32.29 41.49
N LYS A 29 -2.73 32.89 40.55
CA LYS A 29 -2.22 34.26 40.73
C LYS A 29 -3.29 35.34 40.61
N TYR A 30 -4.33 35.10 39.81
CA TYR A 30 -5.43 36.03 39.62
C TYR A 30 -6.28 36.18 40.90
N GLU A 31 -6.43 35.11 41.68
CA GLU A 31 -7.05 35.12 43.01
C GLU A 31 -6.24 35.91 44.04
N SER A 32 -4.90 35.89 43.98
CA SER A 32 -4.05 36.63 44.93
C SER A 32 -4.16 38.15 44.80
N THR A 33 -4.64 38.65 43.65
CA THR A 33 -4.90 40.08 43.41
C THR A 33 -6.33 40.50 43.74
N SER A 34 -7.23 39.56 44.05
CA SER A 34 -8.64 39.84 44.38
C SER A 34 -8.88 40.07 45.88
N GLU A 35 -7.93 39.73 46.76
CA GLU A 35 -8.05 39.93 48.21
C GLU A 35 -7.75 41.38 48.67
N GLU A 36 -7.30 42.28 47.78
CA GLU A 36 -6.88 43.64 48.15
C GLU A 36 -7.94 44.73 47.84
N THR A 37 -9.23 44.43 48.09
CA THR A 37 -10.30 45.45 48.05
C THR A 37 -11.17 45.47 49.32
N ASP A 38 -10.66 44.92 50.42
CA ASP A 38 -11.34 45.03 51.70
C ASP A 38 -11.05 46.37 52.39
N LYS A 39 -12.16 47.04 52.75
CA LYS A 39 -12.31 48.28 53.54
C LYS A 39 -12.24 49.60 52.77
N ILE A 40 -13.35 49.91 52.09
CA ILE A 40 -13.82 51.30 52.03
C ILE A 40 -15.15 51.38 52.80
N SER A 41 -15.08 51.70 54.09
CA SER A 41 -16.25 52.16 54.85
C SER A 41 -16.46 53.64 54.54
N ILE A 42 -17.39 53.95 53.64
CA ILE A 42 -17.79 55.33 53.40
C ILE A 42 -19.00 55.65 54.27
N GLY A 43 -18.77 56.32 55.40
CA GLY A 43 -19.83 56.99 56.15
C GLY A 43 -20.22 58.26 55.41
N TYR A 44 -21.41 58.31 54.81
CA TYR A 44 -21.98 59.51 54.21
C TYR A 44 -23.17 60.00 55.06
N ASN A 45 -22.93 61.01 55.88
CA ASN A 45 -23.99 61.77 56.56
C ASN A 45 -24.52 62.84 55.59
N GLY A 46 -25.71 62.63 55.01
CA GLY A 46 -26.44 63.69 54.30
C GLY A 46 -27.17 63.35 53.00
N ALA A 47 -27.40 62.08 52.65
CA ALA A 47 -28.20 61.71 51.47
C ALA A 47 -29.70 61.58 51.82
N PRO A 48 -30.63 61.96 50.92
CA PRO A 48 -32.06 61.69 51.10
C PRO A 48 -32.34 60.19 51.16
N ASP A 49 -33.34 59.78 51.95
CA ASP A 49 -33.59 58.38 52.34
C ASP A 49 -33.79 57.41 51.14
N ASP A 50 -34.18 57.94 49.98
CA ASP A 50 -34.37 57.21 48.72
C ASP A 50 -33.04 56.79 48.05
N ALA A 51 -32.03 57.66 48.09
CA ALA A 51 -30.70 57.37 47.56
C ALA A 51 -29.97 56.30 48.40
N ASN A 52 -30.18 56.30 49.72
CA ASN A 52 -29.64 55.28 50.62
C ASN A 52 -30.25 53.89 50.35
N LEU A 53 -31.54 53.81 50.00
CA LEU A 53 -32.21 52.56 49.68
C LEU A 53 -31.71 51.96 48.35
N GLU A 54 -31.49 52.79 47.33
CA GLU A 54 -30.94 52.36 46.04
C GLU A 54 -29.49 51.87 46.17
N ILE A 55 -28.67 52.53 46.99
CA ILE A 55 -27.29 52.11 47.29
C ILE A 55 -27.30 50.73 47.99
N LEU A 56 -28.16 50.54 48.99
CA LEU A 56 -28.29 49.25 49.68
C LEU A 56 -28.76 48.13 48.75
N HIS A 57 -29.69 48.41 47.84
CA HIS A 57 -30.16 47.45 46.84
C HIS A 57 -29.03 47.04 45.88
N ARG A 58 -28.24 48.00 45.38
CA ARG A 58 -27.08 47.72 44.52
C ARG A 58 -25.99 46.93 45.25
N LEU A 59 -25.71 47.25 46.51
CA LEU A 59 -24.77 46.49 47.33
C LEU A 59 -25.22 45.03 47.52
N LYS A 60 -26.53 44.80 47.69
CA LYS A 60 -27.07 43.44 47.79
C LYS A 60 -26.93 42.66 46.48
N ILE A 61 -27.14 43.31 45.34
CA ILE A 61 -26.91 42.70 44.02
C ILE A 61 -25.44 42.29 43.85
N LEU A 62 -24.51 43.17 44.22
CA LEU A 62 -23.07 42.89 44.12
C LEU A 62 -22.64 41.74 45.04
N GLU A 63 -23.21 41.64 46.24
CA GLU A 63 -22.97 40.52 47.14
C GLU A 63 -23.47 39.19 46.57
N ASN A 64 -24.67 39.17 45.99
CA ASN A 64 -25.21 37.97 45.34
C ASN A 64 -24.39 37.56 44.10
N LEU A 65 -23.91 38.53 43.32
CA LEU A 65 -23.04 38.26 42.17
C LEU A 65 -21.69 37.68 42.62
N ARG A 66 -21.10 38.22 43.68
CA ARG A 66 -19.86 37.70 44.27
C ARG A 66 -20.03 36.26 44.78
N GLU A 67 -21.15 35.95 45.41
CA GLU A 67 -21.44 34.60 45.90
C GLU A 67 -21.60 33.61 44.74
N LYS A 68 -22.30 34.02 43.66
CA LYS A 68 -22.41 33.23 42.44
C LYS A 68 -21.07 32.98 41.75
N ASP A 69 -20.22 34.00 41.63
CA ASP A 69 -18.89 33.87 41.03
C ASP A 69 -18.00 32.91 41.85
N ALA A 70 -18.13 32.92 43.18
CA ALA A 70 -17.43 31.97 44.05
C ALA A 70 -17.92 30.53 43.85
N GLU A 71 -19.23 30.31 43.72
CA GLU A 71 -19.79 28.98 43.42
C GLU A 71 -19.33 28.43 42.07
N GLU A 72 -19.35 29.24 41.01
CA GLU A 72 -18.87 28.85 39.68
C GLU A 72 -17.38 28.47 39.71
N THR A 73 -16.58 29.21 40.47
CA THR A 73 -15.15 28.93 40.67
C THR A 73 -14.92 27.60 41.40
N ILE A 74 -15.71 27.30 42.43
CA ILE A 74 -15.63 26.02 43.17
C ILE A 74 -16.00 24.84 42.26
N VAL A 75 -17.07 24.97 41.47
CA VAL A 75 -17.51 23.93 40.52
C VAL A 75 -16.44 23.69 39.45
N MET A 76 -15.86 24.75 38.91
CA MET A 76 -14.77 24.67 37.94
C MET A 76 -13.56 23.93 38.53
N LYS A 77 -13.15 24.27 39.76
CA LYS A 77 -12.03 23.60 40.44
C LYS A 77 -12.26 22.10 40.63
N LYS A 78 -13.46 21.71 41.06
CA LYS A 78 -13.82 20.31 41.25
C LYS A 78 -13.83 19.53 39.94
N THR A 79 -14.32 20.16 38.87
CA THR A 79 -14.32 19.59 37.51
C THR A 79 -12.90 19.38 37.01
N MET A 80 -12.03 20.40 37.13
CA MET A 80 -10.62 20.29 36.73
C MET A 80 -9.86 19.22 37.51
N GLN A 81 -10.14 19.04 38.81
CA GLN A 81 -9.54 17.98 39.61
C GLN A 81 -9.97 16.58 39.14
N SER A 82 -11.26 16.42 38.80
CA SER A 82 -11.77 15.18 38.23
C SER A 82 -11.10 14.87 36.89
N ASP A 83 -11.04 15.85 35.99
CA ASP A 83 -10.43 15.69 34.67
C ASP A 83 -8.93 15.37 34.77
N HIS A 84 -8.23 15.99 35.72
CA HIS A 84 -6.83 15.70 36.00
C HIS A 84 -6.62 14.24 36.41
N HIS A 85 -7.47 13.71 37.30
CA HIS A 85 -7.39 12.32 37.73
C HIS A 85 -7.66 11.33 36.59
N VAL A 86 -8.64 11.61 35.72
CA VAL A 86 -8.92 10.79 34.53
C VAL A 86 -7.74 10.78 33.57
N LEU A 87 -7.11 11.93 33.36
CA LEU A 87 -5.94 12.07 32.50
C LEU A 87 -4.72 11.33 33.04
N GLU A 88 -4.47 11.37 34.36
CA GLU A 88 -3.39 10.59 34.97
C GLU A 88 -3.58 9.09 34.78
N LYS A 89 -4.80 8.58 35.01
CA LYS A 89 -5.09 7.15 34.81
C LYS A 89 -4.90 6.74 33.34
N ALA A 90 -5.39 7.56 32.40
CA ALA A 90 -5.22 7.29 30.98
C ALA A 90 -3.74 7.26 30.57
N LEU A 91 -2.90 8.09 31.20
CA LEU A 91 -1.47 8.11 30.94
C LEU A 91 -0.80 6.83 31.45
N ASP A 92 -1.14 6.37 32.65
CA ASP A 92 -0.65 5.10 33.20
C ASP A 92 -1.02 3.93 32.27
N ASP A 93 -2.29 3.85 31.85
CA ASP A 93 -2.78 2.83 30.91
C ASP A 93 -1.97 2.86 29.58
N ILE A 94 -1.70 4.05 29.02
CA ILE A 94 -0.87 4.21 27.81
C ILE A 94 0.57 3.73 28.05
N THR A 95 1.15 4.01 29.22
CA THR A 95 2.52 3.60 29.53
C THR A 95 2.64 2.09 29.66
N THR A 96 1.65 1.43 30.27
CA THR A 96 1.58 -0.03 30.37
C THR A 96 1.44 -0.67 29.00
N LEU A 97 0.50 -0.19 28.16
CA LEU A 97 0.31 -0.69 26.80
C LEU A 97 1.57 -0.55 25.94
N LYS A 98 2.30 0.55 26.09
CA LYS A 98 3.57 0.75 25.39
C LYS A 98 4.62 -0.29 25.80
N GLN A 99 4.67 -0.65 27.08
CA GLN A 99 5.59 -1.67 27.57
C GLN A 99 5.25 -3.07 27.03
N GLU A 100 3.97 -3.42 26.98
CA GLU A 100 3.50 -4.69 26.41
C GLU A 100 3.78 -4.79 24.91
N LEU A 101 3.52 -3.72 24.16
CA LEU A 101 3.84 -3.66 22.73
C LEU A 101 5.34 -3.89 22.49
N GLY A 102 6.20 -3.32 23.33
CA GLY A 102 7.64 -3.54 23.28
C GLY A 102 8.03 -5.02 23.48
N LYS A 103 7.39 -5.71 24.43
CA LYS A 103 7.61 -7.15 24.67
C LYS A 103 7.17 -8.00 23.48
N LEU A 104 5.97 -7.75 22.96
CA LEU A 104 5.44 -8.48 21.80
C LEU A 104 6.32 -8.29 20.56
N GLN A 105 6.83 -7.08 20.34
CA GLN A 105 7.72 -6.82 19.22
C GLN A 105 9.07 -7.54 19.35
N GLN A 106 9.61 -7.62 20.57
CA GLN A 106 10.82 -8.40 20.84
C GLN A 106 10.60 -9.89 20.58
N GLU A 107 9.45 -10.44 21.00
CA GLU A 107 9.11 -11.84 20.77
C GLU A 107 8.90 -12.16 19.29
N ASN A 108 8.22 -11.29 18.55
CA ASN A 108 8.04 -11.43 17.11
C ASN A 108 9.39 -11.46 16.36
N ASN A 109 10.31 -10.56 16.71
CA ASN A 109 11.65 -10.53 16.13
C ASN A 109 12.45 -11.81 16.45
N ARG A 110 12.31 -12.34 17.67
CA ARG A 110 12.93 -13.61 18.09
C ARG A 110 12.37 -14.79 17.30
N LEU A 111 11.05 -14.85 17.10
CA LEU A 111 10.40 -15.90 16.30
C LEU A 111 10.82 -15.83 14.83
N HIS A 112 10.85 -14.62 14.25
CA HIS A 112 11.30 -14.42 12.88
C HIS A 112 12.74 -14.90 12.66
N SER A 113 13.64 -14.61 13.61
CA SER A 113 15.03 -15.08 13.56
C SER A 113 15.13 -16.61 13.61
N LYS A 114 14.31 -17.28 14.45
CA LYS A 114 14.25 -18.75 14.50
C LYS A 114 13.73 -19.35 13.20
N LEU A 115 12.68 -18.76 12.62
CA LEU A 115 12.12 -19.21 11.35
C LEU A 115 13.15 -19.08 10.23
N GLN A 116 13.87 -17.96 10.18
CA GLN A 116 14.92 -17.74 9.19
C GLN A 116 16.07 -18.74 9.33
N GLN A 117 16.45 -19.09 10.56
CA GLN A 117 17.46 -20.10 10.82
C GLN A 117 17.04 -21.49 10.30
N GLU A 118 15.78 -21.90 10.55
CA GLU A 118 15.27 -23.18 10.02
C GLU A 118 15.16 -23.18 8.50
N ASN A 119 14.73 -22.07 7.89
CA ASN A 119 14.71 -21.93 6.43
C ASN A 119 16.10 -22.13 5.83
N ASN A 120 17.12 -21.47 6.40
CA ASN A 120 18.51 -21.62 5.94
C ASN A 120 19.01 -23.07 6.11
N ARG A 121 18.66 -23.73 7.23
CA ARG A 121 19.02 -25.12 7.50
C ARG A 121 18.38 -26.07 6.48
N LEU A 122 17.10 -25.87 6.16
CA LEU A 122 16.38 -26.66 5.16
C LEU A 122 16.97 -26.44 3.76
N HIS A 123 17.33 -25.20 3.42
CA HIS A 123 17.96 -24.88 2.14
C HIS A 123 19.30 -25.61 1.96
N SER A 124 20.16 -25.59 2.98
CA SER A 124 21.45 -26.32 2.95
C SER A 124 21.26 -27.85 2.84
N LYS A 125 20.25 -28.40 3.50
CA LYS A 125 19.90 -29.82 3.35
C LYS A 125 19.44 -30.15 1.93
N LEU A 126 18.60 -29.29 1.35
CA LEU A 126 18.10 -29.45 -0.02
C LEU A 126 19.26 -29.43 -1.02
N GLU A 127 20.18 -28.49 -0.88
CA GLU A 127 21.38 -28.38 -1.71
C GLU A 127 22.26 -29.63 -1.61
N THR A 128 22.45 -30.16 -0.39
CA THR A 128 23.21 -31.40 -0.16
C THR A 128 22.57 -32.58 -0.89
N VAL A 129 21.24 -32.73 -0.81
CA VAL A 129 20.51 -33.81 -1.49
C VAL A 129 20.59 -33.66 -3.02
N MET A 130 20.50 -32.43 -3.54
CA MET A 130 20.68 -32.18 -4.98
C MET A 130 22.06 -32.60 -5.46
N LEU A 131 23.12 -32.23 -4.74
CA LEU A 131 24.50 -32.62 -5.09
C LEU A 131 24.69 -34.15 -5.08
N GLN A 132 24.12 -34.83 -4.09
CA GLN A 132 24.15 -36.30 -4.03
C GLN A 132 23.44 -36.94 -5.23
N ASN A 133 22.28 -36.44 -5.62
CA ASN A 133 21.53 -36.94 -6.77
C ASN A 133 22.30 -36.75 -8.10
N VAL A 134 22.97 -35.62 -8.28
CA VAL A 134 23.81 -35.37 -9.47
C VAL A 134 25.00 -36.34 -9.51
N ALA A 135 25.66 -36.56 -8.37
CA ALA A 135 26.77 -37.51 -8.28
C ALA A 135 26.32 -38.95 -8.63
N LEU A 136 25.19 -39.40 -8.08
CA LEU A 136 24.56 -40.69 -8.37
C LEU A 136 24.20 -40.83 -9.86
N SER A 137 23.55 -39.82 -10.44
CA SER A 137 23.21 -39.79 -11.87
C SER A 137 24.47 -39.90 -12.75
N THR A 138 25.53 -39.21 -12.38
CA THR A 138 26.82 -39.25 -13.10
C THR A 138 27.48 -40.62 -13.00
N GLN A 139 27.42 -41.26 -11.82
CA GLN A 139 27.93 -42.61 -11.62
C GLN A 139 27.14 -43.64 -12.44
N CYS A 140 25.81 -43.53 -12.48
CA CYS A 140 24.96 -44.37 -13.33
C CYS A 140 25.31 -44.22 -14.81
N LYS A 141 25.44 -42.99 -15.32
CA LYS A 141 25.86 -42.72 -16.73
C LYS A 141 27.22 -43.33 -17.06
N LYS A 142 28.21 -43.22 -16.15
CA LYS A 142 29.53 -43.84 -16.31
C LYS A 142 29.48 -45.38 -16.34
N ARG A 143 28.64 -46.00 -15.52
CA ARG A 143 28.47 -47.47 -15.51
C ARG A 143 27.80 -47.98 -16.79
N CYS A 144 26.83 -47.24 -17.33
CA CYS A 144 26.20 -47.58 -18.61
C CYS A 144 27.20 -47.54 -19.79
N SER A 145 28.07 -46.53 -19.85
CA SER A 145 29.08 -46.43 -20.93
C SER A 145 30.21 -47.46 -20.84
N VAL A 146 30.51 -47.97 -19.64
CA VAL A 146 31.43 -49.09 -19.44
C VAL A 146 30.81 -50.42 -19.86
N ALA A 147 29.51 -50.62 -19.58
CA ALA A 147 28.78 -51.82 -20.01
C ALA A 147 28.68 -51.92 -21.56
N GLU A 148 28.51 -50.80 -22.26
CA GLU A 148 28.51 -50.75 -23.73
C GLU A 148 29.88 -51.11 -24.34
N LYS A 149 30.99 -50.75 -23.68
CA LYS A 149 32.36 -51.06 -24.15
C LYS A 149 32.76 -52.53 -23.95
N LEU A 150 32.08 -53.27 -23.08
CA LEU A 150 32.38 -54.67 -22.76
C LEU A 150 31.49 -55.67 -23.53
N GLY A 151 30.54 -55.20 -24.36
CA GLY A 151 29.54 -56.03 -25.04
C GLY A 151 29.89 -56.63 -26.42
N HIS A 152 31.17 -56.70 -26.81
CA HIS A 152 31.59 -57.38 -28.04
C HIS A 152 32.47 -58.61 -27.75
N SER A 153 31.92 -59.64 -27.09
CA SER A 153 32.40 -61.04 -27.27
C SER A 153 31.44 -62.06 -26.64
N ARG A 154 30.73 -62.79 -27.51
CA ARG A 154 30.21 -64.18 -27.43
C ARG A 154 29.22 -64.58 -26.30
N GLU A 155 27.97 -64.81 -26.74
CA GLU A 155 26.99 -65.83 -26.26
C GLU A 155 27.57 -67.26 -26.24
N PRO A 156 27.02 -68.29 -25.51
CA PRO A 156 25.58 -68.63 -25.45
C PRO A 156 24.96 -69.38 -24.22
N THR A 157 23.61 -69.41 -24.22
CA THR A 157 22.64 -70.48 -23.82
C THR A 157 22.25 -70.84 -22.36
N ASN A 158 20.91 -70.85 -22.17
CA ASN A 158 20.02 -71.68 -21.31
C ASN A 158 19.84 -71.29 -19.83
N THR A 159 18.66 -71.29 -19.19
CA THR A 159 17.21 -71.50 -19.53
C THR A 159 16.43 -71.18 -18.25
N PHE A 160 15.30 -70.46 -18.32
CA PHE A 160 13.96 -70.77 -17.72
C PHE A 160 13.10 -69.50 -17.63
N SER A 161 11.86 -69.62 -18.11
CA SER A 161 10.87 -68.55 -18.29
C SER A 161 9.77 -68.56 -17.23
N LEU A 162 8.93 -67.51 -17.28
CA LEU A 162 7.61 -67.25 -16.65
C LEU A 162 7.69 -66.35 -15.39
N ASP A 163 7.02 -65.20 -15.25
CA ASP A 163 5.77 -64.72 -15.86
C ASP A 163 5.65 -63.17 -15.89
N ARG A 164 5.02 -62.68 -16.97
CA ARG A 164 3.97 -61.61 -17.11
C ARG A 164 3.98 -60.41 -16.12
N ALA A 165 3.94 -59.12 -16.52
CA ALA A 165 2.86 -58.43 -17.26
C ALA A 165 3.29 -56.95 -17.62
N PRO A 166 2.49 -56.11 -18.32
CA PRO A 166 2.97 -55.26 -19.42
C PRO A 166 2.96 -53.73 -19.19
N ASP A 167 3.65 -53.04 -20.11
CA ASP A 167 3.44 -51.68 -20.68
C ASP A 167 2.89 -50.54 -19.81
N ASN A 168 3.64 -49.45 -19.69
CA ASN A 168 3.42 -48.33 -20.63
C ASN A 168 4.54 -47.28 -20.61
N ARG A 169 4.82 -46.76 -21.80
CA ARG A 169 5.83 -45.75 -22.11
C ARG A 169 5.28 -44.32 -21.96
N ASN A 170 6.24 -43.41 -21.73
CA ASN A 170 6.31 -42.00 -22.14
C ASN A 170 5.67 -40.93 -21.25
N ILE A 171 6.49 -40.26 -20.44
CA ILE A 171 6.66 -38.79 -20.47
C ILE A 171 8.15 -38.47 -20.25
N THR A 172 8.80 -37.87 -21.25
CA THR A 172 10.13 -37.27 -21.14
C THR A 172 9.98 -35.78 -21.35
N THR A 173 10.25 -34.99 -20.31
CA THR A 173 10.54 -33.55 -20.39
C THR A 173 12.02 -33.36 -20.07
N THR A 174 12.78 -32.97 -21.09
CA THR A 174 14.18 -32.56 -21.03
C THR A 174 14.29 -31.07 -20.73
N TYR A 175 14.95 -30.72 -19.62
CA TYR A 175 15.58 -29.42 -19.40
C TYR A 175 17.08 -29.67 -19.27
N ASP A 176 17.86 -28.98 -20.09
CA ASP A 176 19.33 -28.77 -20.05
C ASP A 176 19.60 -27.85 -21.28
N SER A 177 20.32 -26.72 -21.27
CA SER A 177 21.43 -26.28 -20.42
C SER A 177 21.66 -24.76 -20.50
N GLU A 178 22.27 -24.24 -19.42
CA GLU A 178 23.29 -23.19 -19.25
C GLU A 178 23.22 -21.76 -19.86
N PRO A 179 23.72 -20.74 -19.10
CA PRO A 179 23.82 -19.34 -19.51
C PRO A 179 25.24 -18.92 -19.97
N ALA A 180 25.34 -17.98 -20.92
CA ALA A 180 26.56 -17.24 -21.20
C ALA A 180 26.27 -15.75 -21.48
N GLU A 181 27.21 -14.91 -21.04
CA GLU A 181 27.20 -13.46 -20.78
C GLU A 181 26.79 -12.50 -21.93
N PRO A 182 26.45 -11.22 -21.61
CA PRO A 182 25.99 -10.24 -22.57
C PRO A 182 27.13 -9.39 -23.14
N ARG A 183 27.20 -9.28 -24.47
CA ARG A 183 27.91 -8.19 -25.15
C ARG A 183 26.97 -7.43 -26.08
N THR A 184 27.02 -6.11 -25.89
CA THR A 184 26.39 -5.00 -26.59
C THR A 184 26.68 -5.02 -28.10
N VAL A 185 25.80 -4.42 -28.93
CA VAL A 185 26.12 -3.38 -29.95
C VAL A 185 24.89 -3.02 -30.83
N THR A 186 24.71 -1.70 -30.91
CA THR A 186 23.94 -0.76 -31.76
C THR A 186 23.11 -1.18 -32.99
N GLN A 187 21.96 -0.49 -33.09
CA GLN A 187 21.39 0.26 -34.22
C GLN A 187 22.09 0.11 -35.60
N ASP A 188 21.37 -0.35 -36.63
CA ASP A 188 21.09 0.41 -37.86
C ASP A 188 20.35 -0.43 -38.93
N THR A 189 19.31 0.19 -39.49
CA THR A 189 18.61 -0.15 -40.73
C THR A 189 19.53 -0.16 -41.95
N VAL A 190 19.37 -1.10 -42.89
CA VAL A 190 19.24 -0.84 -44.36
C VAL A 190 18.88 -2.09 -45.16
N ASP A 191 18.11 -1.87 -46.22
CA ASP A 191 17.53 -2.82 -47.16
C ASP A 191 18.51 -3.59 -48.06
N ALA A 192 17.94 -4.64 -48.69
CA ALA A 192 18.29 -5.26 -49.98
C ALA A 192 19.39 -6.34 -50.03
N LYS A 193 19.00 -7.56 -50.44
CA LYS A 193 18.94 -7.99 -51.86
C LYS A 193 18.82 -9.52 -51.94
N LEU A 194 17.77 -10.01 -52.58
CA LEU A 194 17.56 -11.43 -52.86
C LEU A 194 18.44 -11.85 -54.04
N THR A 195 19.34 -12.82 -53.84
CA THR A 195 19.95 -13.60 -54.94
C THR A 195 19.88 -15.08 -54.59
N ASN A 196 19.06 -15.83 -55.32
CA ASN A 196 18.94 -17.28 -55.18
C ASN A 196 20.22 -17.99 -55.67
N PRO A 197 20.67 -19.08 -55.02
CA PRO A 197 21.69 -19.97 -55.56
C PRO A 197 21.10 -20.88 -56.66
N PRO A 198 21.87 -21.24 -57.70
CA PRO A 198 21.40 -22.15 -58.75
C PRO A 198 21.56 -23.62 -58.30
N ASN A 199 20.66 -24.46 -58.82
CA ASN A 199 20.57 -25.93 -58.68
C ASN A 199 19.96 -26.50 -57.40
N SER A 200 18.62 -26.59 -57.41
CA SER A 200 17.95 -27.81 -56.94
C SER A 200 16.66 -28.04 -57.70
N ASN A 201 16.61 -29.10 -58.50
CA ASN A 201 15.42 -29.58 -59.22
C ASN A 201 14.42 -30.26 -58.27
N ARG A 202 13.94 -29.54 -57.26
CA ARG A 202 12.74 -29.91 -56.51
C ARG A 202 11.71 -28.81 -56.70
N LYS A 203 10.63 -29.12 -57.44
CA LYS A 203 9.40 -28.32 -57.40
C LYS A 203 8.86 -28.36 -55.97
N VAL A 204 9.21 -27.38 -55.14
CA VAL A 204 8.52 -27.11 -53.89
C VAL A 204 7.17 -26.50 -54.27
N ILE A 205 6.12 -27.32 -54.30
CA ILE A 205 4.76 -26.82 -54.36
C ILE A 205 4.44 -26.30 -52.97
N ILE A 206 4.69 -25.00 -52.74
CA ILE A 206 4.15 -24.30 -51.57
C ILE A 206 2.65 -24.17 -51.82
N ARG A 207 1.85 -25.08 -51.26
CA ARG A 207 0.41 -24.85 -51.10
C ARG A 207 0.22 -23.76 -50.05
N ARG A 208 0.40 -22.50 -50.45
CA ARG A 208 -0.16 -21.37 -49.70
C ARG A 208 -1.67 -21.51 -49.83
N SER A 209 -2.32 -22.02 -48.80
CA SER A 209 -3.78 -21.90 -48.69
C SER A 209 -4.10 -20.41 -48.75
N PRO A 210 -4.83 -19.91 -49.77
CA PRO A 210 -5.24 -18.52 -49.81
C PRO A 210 -6.47 -18.41 -48.91
N VAL A 211 -6.27 -18.43 -47.60
CA VAL A 211 -7.29 -17.92 -46.69
C VAL A 211 -7.07 -16.41 -46.69
N PRO A 212 -7.95 -15.61 -47.33
CA PRO A 212 -7.86 -14.18 -47.23
C PRO A 212 -8.26 -13.84 -45.80
N PHE A 213 -7.29 -13.57 -44.93
CA PHE A 213 -7.61 -12.80 -43.74
C PHE A 213 -8.05 -11.44 -44.26
N PRO A 214 -9.29 -11.00 -44.01
CA PRO A 214 -9.62 -9.62 -44.28
C PRO A 214 -8.65 -8.80 -43.44
N ARG A 215 -7.83 -7.97 -44.09
CA ARG A 215 -7.23 -6.82 -43.44
C ARG A 215 -8.39 -5.87 -43.14
N THR A 216 -9.19 -6.20 -42.13
CA THR A 216 -10.00 -5.20 -41.45
C THR A 216 -9.02 -4.13 -41.01
N LYS A 217 -9.22 -2.88 -41.45
CA LYS A 217 -8.61 -1.71 -40.82
C LYS A 217 -8.77 -1.90 -39.31
N ARG A 218 -7.73 -2.33 -38.60
CA ARG A 218 -7.71 -2.42 -37.12
C ARG A 218 -7.18 -1.11 -36.56
N VAL A 219 -7.74 -0.03 -37.05
CA VAL A 219 -7.69 1.26 -36.40
C VAL A 219 -9.11 1.72 -36.56
N ALA A 220 -9.85 1.76 -35.45
CA ALA A 220 -11.17 2.35 -35.42
C ALA A 220 -11.09 3.69 -36.17
N GLU A 221 -12.05 3.97 -37.07
CA GLU A 221 -12.08 5.25 -37.76
C GLU A 221 -11.97 6.36 -36.73
N ASP A 222 -11.15 7.38 -37.02
CA ASP A 222 -10.79 8.47 -36.11
C ASP A 222 -11.98 8.88 -35.23
N GLY A 223 -11.92 8.53 -33.93
CA GLY A 223 -12.94 8.88 -32.93
C GLY A 223 -13.84 7.77 -32.40
N GLN A 224 -13.65 6.49 -32.77
CA GLN A 224 -14.46 5.39 -32.23
C GLN A 224 -13.93 4.73 -30.94
N GLY A 225 -12.66 4.92 -30.58
CA GLY A 225 -12.09 4.35 -29.35
C GLY A 225 -12.11 5.35 -28.19
N SER A 226 -12.77 5.01 -27.08
CA SER A 226 -12.66 5.73 -25.82
C SER A 226 -11.50 5.15 -25.01
N GLY A 227 -10.63 5.99 -24.48
CA GLY A 227 -9.53 5.62 -23.62
C GLY A 227 -8.79 6.82 -23.03
N PHE A 228 -8.20 6.58 -21.88
CA PHE A 228 -7.41 7.57 -21.16
C PHE A 228 -6.17 6.93 -20.55
N PHE A 229 -5.18 7.78 -20.32
CA PHE A 229 -3.99 7.48 -19.55
C PHE A 229 -3.61 8.70 -18.74
N ALA A 230 -3.52 8.53 -17.43
CA ALA A 230 -3.09 9.56 -16.51
C ALA A 230 -2.08 8.99 -15.50
N ARG A 231 -1.20 9.84 -15.01
CA ARG A 231 -0.20 9.52 -13.98
C ARG A 231 -0.16 10.59 -12.91
N SER A 232 0.34 10.25 -11.73
CA SER A 232 0.58 11.25 -10.69
C SER A 232 1.84 12.06 -11.03
N SER A 233 1.74 13.38 -11.05
CA SER A 233 2.87 14.29 -11.30
C SER A 233 3.71 14.54 -10.06
N ASN A 234 3.07 14.53 -8.89
CA ASN A 234 3.67 14.82 -7.59
C ASN A 234 3.47 13.67 -6.61
N THR A 235 4.33 13.62 -5.59
CA THR A 235 4.13 12.72 -4.45
C THR A 235 2.89 13.14 -3.68
N ALA A 236 1.94 12.22 -3.52
CA ALA A 236 0.80 12.44 -2.63
C ALA A 236 1.19 11.98 -1.21
N HIS A 237 1.40 12.96 -0.33
CA HIS A 237 1.85 12.69 1.03
C HIS A 237 0.71 12.25 1.93
N SER A 238 0.96 11.22 2.75
CA SER A 238 0.04 10.77 3.81
C SER A 238 -1.40 10.48 3.34
N VAL A 239 -1.56 9.84 2.17
CA VAL A 239 -2.86 9.60 1.50
C VAL A 239 -3.94 9.03 2.41
N ALA A 240 -5.04 9.75 2.64
CA ALA A 240 -6.08 9.34 3.59
C ALA A 240 -6.83 8.06 3.14
N ILE A 241 -7.13 7.17 4.11
CA ILE A 241 -8.09 6.09 3.91
C ILE A 241 -9.45 6.73 3.64
N GLY A 242 -10.23 6.20 2.70
CA GLY A 242 -11.52 6.79 2.38
C GLY A 242 -11.50 7.69 1.14
N HIS A 243 -10.33 7.98 0.57
CA HIS A 243 -10.19 8.99 -0.49
C HIS A 243 -9.88 8.40 -1.86
N THR A 244 -10.31 9.13 -2.89
CA THR A 244 -9.96 8.85 -4.30
C THR A 244 -8.52 9.25 -4.57
N ILE A 245 -7.78 8.39 -5.25
CA ILE A 245 -6.43 8.66 -5.75
C ILE A 245 -6.54 9.46 -7.04
N ILE A 246 -5.92 10.64 -7.06
CA ILE A 246 -5.96 11.55 -8.20
C ILE A 246 -4.69 11.37 -9.04
N PHE A 247 -4.86 11.11 -10.33
CA PHE A 247 -3.79 11.02 -11.32
C PHE A 247 -3.88 12.27 -12.20
N ASP A 248 -3.17 13.32 -11.81
CA ASP A 248 -3.37 14.69 -12.29
C ASP A 248 -2.71 14.96 -13.65
N SER A 249 -1.65 14.24 -14.00
CA SER A 249 -0.98 14.36 -15.30
C SER A 249 -1.68 13.47 -16.34
N VAL A 250 -2.67 14.06 -17.01
CA VAL A 250 -3.43 13.42 -18.10
C VAL A 250 -2.65 13.50 -19.41
N ILE A 251 -2.33 12.34 -20.00
CA ILE A 251 -1.53 12.23 -21.24
C ILE A 251 -2.44 11.93 -22.43
N THR A 252 -3.36 10.97 -22.26
CA THR A 252 -4.37 10.61 -23.26
C THR A 252 -5.72 10.71 -22.59
N ASN A 253 -6.71 11.29 -23.27
CA ASN A 253 -8.08 11.40 -22.77
C ASN A 253 -9.05 11.63 -23.91
N THR A 254 -9.31 10.60 -24.70
CA THR A 254 -10.30 10.69 -25.77
C THR A 254 -11.68 10.93 -25.12
N HIS A 255 -12.49 11.82 -25.69
CA HIS A 255 -13.81 12.23 -25.15
C HIS A 255 -13.78 13.03 -23.84
N ASN A 256 -12.61 13.30 -23.25
CA ASN A 256 -12.47 13.96 -21.95
C ASN A 256 -13.23 13.24 -20.82
N ASP A 257 -13.34 11.92 -20.91
CA ASP A 257 -14.07 11.08 -19.94
C ASP A 257 -13.36 11.02 -18.57
N TYR A 258 -12.03 11.22 -18.54
CA TYR A 258 -11.26 11.26 -17.29
C TYR A 258 -11.01 12.69 -16.79
N SER A 259 -11.16 12.92 -15.49
CA SER A 259 -10.88 14.20 -14.85
C SER A 259 -9.66 14.10 -13.93
N GLY A 260 -8.54 14.71 -14.34
CA GLY A 260 -7.32 14.83 -13.53
C GLY A 260 -7.48 15.68 -12.26
N PHE A 261 -8.62 16.36 -12.08
CA PHE A 261 -8.94 17.10 -10.84
C PHE A 261 -9.64 16.24 -9.80
N THR A 262 -10.43 15.26 -10.24
CA THR A 262 -11.27 14.44 -9.35
C THR A 262 -10.79 13.00 -9.24
N GLY A 263 -9.97 12.53 -10.19
CA GLY A 263 -9.57 11.13 -10.29
C GLY A 263 -10.62 10.22 -10.91
N ALA A 264 -11.74 10.78 -11.40
CA ALA A 264 -12.88 10.02 -11.90
C ALA A 264 -12.86 9.88 -13.43
N PHE A 265 -13.15 8.66 -13.89
CA PHE A 265 -13.56 8.36 -15.26
C PHE A 265 -15.09 8.31 -15.31
N THR A 266 -15.71 9.05 -16.23
CA THR A 266 -17.16 9.03 -16.48
C THR A 266 -17.41 8.47 -17.87
N CYS A 267 -18.13 7.35 -17.96
CA CYS A 267 -18.38 6.68 -19.22
C CYS A 267 -19.29 7.53 -20.13
N SER A 268 -18.77 8.02 -21.25
CA SER A 268 -19.57 8.73 -22.26
C SER A 268 -20.34 7.79 -23.19
N THR A 269 -19.78 6.60 -23.45
CA THR A 269 -20.30 5.63 -24.43
C THR A 269 -20.41 4.25 -23.78
N GLN A 270 -21.62 3.66 -23.80
CA GLN A 270 -21.83 2.32 -23.26
C GLN A 270 -20.92 1.29 -23.96
N GLY A 271 -20.30 0.41 -23.19
CA GLY A 271 -19.41 -0.61 -23.75
C GLY A 271 -18.66 -1.45 -22.72
N LEU A 272 -17.78 -2.30 -23.23
CA LEU A 272 -16.84 -3.08 -22.43
C LEU A 272 -15.52 -2.30 -22.30
N TYR A 273 -15.06 -2.12 -21.07
CA TYR A 273 -13.86 -1.34 -20.76
C TYR A 273 -12.85 -2.18 -19.99
N VAL A 274 -11.57 -1.98 -20.30
CA VAL A 274 -10.45 -2.47 -19.50
C VAL A 274 -9.88 -1.30 -18.71
N PHE A 275 -9.72 -1.48 -17.40
CA PHE A 275 -9.06 -0.52 -16.51
C PHE A 275 -7.82 -1.15 -15.91
N THR A 276 -6.72 -0.41 -15.88
CA THR A 276 -5.48 -0.80 -15.21
C THR A 276 -5.00 0.36 -14.35
N TRP A 277 -4.71 0.10 -13.09
CA TRP A 277 -4.08 1.08 -12.21
C TRP A 277 -2.83 0.50 -11.58
N THR A 278 -1.81 1.34 -11.50
CA THR A 278 -0.52 1.05 -10.87
C THR A 278 -0.33 2.04 -9.74
N ILE A 279 -0.01 1.56 -8.54
CA ILE A 279 0.33 2.40 -7.40
C ILE A 279 1.75 2.07 -6.98
N GLN A 280 2.60 3.08 -6.88
CA GLN A 280 3.90 2.99 -6.27
C GLN A 280 3.88 3.71 -4.91
N ILE A 281 4.36 3.04 -3.88
CA ILE A 281 4.45 3.58 -2.52
C ILE A 281 5.88 3.55 -2.01
N ASN A 282 6.17 4.34 -0.98
CA ASN A 282 7.50 4.44 -0.41
C ASN A 282 7.84 3.36 0.64
N VAL A 283 6.85 2.87 1.40
CA VAL A 283 7.05 1.90 2.49
C VAL A 283 5.76 1.11 2.75
N HIS A 284 5.89 -0.03 3.45
CA HIS A 284 4.77 -0.85 3.90
C HIS A 284 3.83 -1.28 2.76
N TYR A 285 2.52 -1.07 2.92
CA TYR A 285 1.51 -1.44 1.95
C TYR A 285 0.38 -0.41 1.82
N LEU A 286 -0.28 -0.45 0.67
CA LEU A 286 -1.51 0.25 0.34
C LEU A 286 -2.46 -0.74 -0.33
N LYS A 287 -3.65 -0.90 0.24
CA LYS A 287 -4.79 -1.56 -0.40
C LYS A 287 -5.61 -0.51 -1.13
N SER A 288 -5.79 -0.70 -2.42
CA SER A 288 -6.61 0.15 -3.27
C SER A 288 -7.82 -0.63 -3.76
N GLN A 289 -8.88 0.08 -4.14
CA GLN A 289 -10.04 -0.51 -4.78
C GLN A 289 -10.43 0.28 -6.02
N LEU A 290 -10.89 -0.43 -7.03
CA LEU A 290 -11.62 0.15 -8.13
C LEU A 290 -13.11 0.16 -7.74
N LEU A 291 -13.71 1.34 -7.75
CA LEU A 291 -15.13 1.53 -7.47
C LEU A 291 -15.87 1.88 -8.76
N LYS A 292 -17.03 1.24 -8.98
CA LYS A 292 -18.02 1.63 -9.99
C LYS A 292 -19.24 2.21 -9.27
N ASN A 293 -19.54 3.48 -9.47
CA ASN A 293 -20.65 4.18 -8.80
C ASN A 293 -20.63 4.02 -7.27
N GLY A 294 -19.44 4.00 -6.66
CA GLY A 294 -19.24 3.79 -5.23
C GLY A 294 -19.24 2.33 -4.76
N ALA A 295 -19.60 1.36 -5.61
CA ALA A 295 -19.52 -0.06 -5.28
C ALA A 295 -18.15 -0.65 -5.68
N VAL A 296 -17.56 -1.47 -4.81
CA VAL A 296 -16.29 -2.15 -5.08
C VAL A 296 -16.46 -3.16 -6.21
N VAL A 297 -15.58 -3.10 -7.21
CA VAL A 297 -15.55 -4.07 -8.33
C VAL A 297 -14.23 -4.82 -8.45
N ALA A 298 -13.13 -4.28 -7.93
CA ALA A 298 -11.84 -4.96 -7.88
C ALA A 298 -10.96 -4.38 -6.78
N ASP A 299 -10.06 -5.20 -6.24
CA ASP A 299 -9.03 -4.81 -5.27
C ASP A 299 -7.67 -4.72 -5.94
N GLY A 300 -6.79 -3.90 -5.37
CA GLY A 300 -5.39 -3.80 -5.74
C GLY A 300 -4.50 -3.68 -4.50
N PHE A 301 -3.26 -4.16 -4.61
CA PHE A 301 -2.31 -4.17 -3.51
C PHE A 301 -0.94 -3.73 -4.02
N ALA A 302 -0.37 -2.71 -3.39
CA ALA A 302 1.04 -2.34 -3.54
C ALA A 302 1.68 -2.42 -2.17
N GLY A 303 2.73 -3.21 -2.00
CA GLY A 303 3.36 -3.32 -0.69
C GLY A 303 4.19 -4.55 -0.43
N ASP A 304 5.00 -4.44 0.61
CA ASP A 304 5.62 -5.54 1.34
C ASP A 304 5.58 -5.22 2.86
N ASP A 305 6.20 -6.06 3.69
CA ASP A 305 6.37 -5.82 5.13
C ASP A 305 7.60 -4.95 5.46
N GLY A 306 8.20 -4.32 4.47
CA GLY A 306 9.48 -3.62 4.54
C GLY A 306 9.40 -2.10 4.40
N THR A 307 10.57 -1.52 4.11
CA THR A 307 10.79 -0.08 3.95
C THR A 307 11.21 0.27 2.52
N HIS A 308 10.86 -0.58 1.55
CA HIS A 308 11.25 -0.42 0.17
C HIS A 308 10.13 0.21 -0.65
N TRP A 309 10.53 0.86 -1.74
CA TRP A 309 9.56 1.29 -2.73
C TRP A 309 8.96 0.06 -3.39
N THR A 310 7.65 -0.05 -3.32
CA THR A 310 6.91 -1.17 -3.89
C THR A 310 5.89 -0.65 -4.87
N THR A 311 5.68 -1.42 -5.92
CA THR A 311 4.74 -1.10 -6.99
C THR A 311 3.78 -2.26 -7.14
N GLY A 312 2.48 -1.96 -7.12
CA GLY A 312 1.42 -2.91 -7.39
C GLY A 312 0.60 -2.46 -8.59
N THR A 313 0.32 -3.37 -9.52
CA THR A 313 -0.55 -3.13 -10.66
C THR A 313 -1.75 -4.07 -10.58
N SER A 314 -2.92 -3.56 -10.90
CA SER A 314 -4.17 -4.33 -10.92
C SER A 314 -5.01 -3.93 -12.13
N THR A 315 -5.82 -4.86 -12.61
CA THR A 315 -6.61 -4.70 -13.83
C THR A 315 -8.01 -5.25 -13.61
N ALA A 316 -9.02 -4.59 -14.18
CA ALA A 316 -10.40 -5.04 -14.18
C ALA A 316 -11.04 -4.84 -15.55
N VAL A 317 -11.99 -5.71 -15.91
CA VAL A 317 -12.80 -5.57 -17.12
C VAL A 317 -14.25 -5.35 -16.70
N LEU A 318 -14.86 -4.25 -17.14
CA LEU A 318 -16.19 -3.82 -16.70
C LEU A 318 -17.09 -3.54 -17.90
N SER A 319 -18.35 -3.96 -17.79
CA SER A 319 -19.42 -3.44 -18.64
C SER A 319 -19.95 -2.15 -18.03
N LEU A 320 -19.88 -1.05 -18.78
CA LEU A 320 -20.29 0.28 -18.34
C LEU A 320 -21.46 0.78 -19.18
N ALA A 321 -22.45 1.37 -18.49
CA ALA A 321 -23.48 2.19 -19.10
C ALA A 321 -23.00 3.65 -19.16
N GLN A 322 -23.60 4.42 -20.07
CA GLN A 322 -23.35 5.86 -20.13
C GLN A 322 -23.67 6.52 -18.77
N GLY A 323 -22.74 7.33 -18.28
CA GLY A 323 -22.81 8.00 -16.98
C GLY A 323 -22.23 7.20 -15.80
N ASP A 324 -21.85 5.93 -16.00
CA ASP A 324 -21.15 5.18 -14.95
C ASP A 324 -19.80 5.85 -14.61
N VAL A 325 -19.53 5.97 -13.31
CA VAL A 325 -18.32 6.60 -12.78
C VAL A 325 -17.40 5.54 -12.20
N VAL A 326 -16.13 5.59 -12.58
CA VAL A 326 -15.07 4.69 -12.10
C VAL A 326 -13.96 5.50 -11.43
N VAL A 327 -13.58 5.11 -10.21
CA VAL A 327 -12.50 5.74 -9.43
C VAL A 327 -11.60 4.70 -8.78
N VAL A 328 -10.35 5.07 -8.52
CA VAL A 328 -9.43 4.30 -7.67
C VAL A 328 -9.41 4.93 -6.28
N TYR A 329 -9.62 4.11 -5.25
CA TYR A 329 -9.84 4.54 -3.88
C TYR A 329 -8.86 3.86 -2.91
N VAL A 330 -8.48 4.55 -1.83
CA VAL A 330 -7.62 4.02 -0.76
C VAL A 330 -8.48 3.28 0.28
N LEU A 331 -8.40 1.94 0.30
CA LEU A 331 -9.08 1.09 1.26
C LEU A 331 -8.39 1.05 2.60
N ASP A 332 -7.09 0.78 2.61
CA ASP A 332 -6.38 0.49 3.85
C ASP A 332 -4.88 0.72 3.67
N ARG A 333 -4.22 1.12 4.76
CA ARG A 333 -2.79 1.38 4.83
C ARG A 333 -2.32 1.50 6.29
N PRO A 334 -1.08 1.13 6.62
CA PRO A 334 -0.54 1.33 7.96
C PRO A 334 0.06 2.72 8.09
N GLY A 335 -0.54 3.55 8.96
CA GLY A 335 0.00 4.87 9.29
C GLY A 335 0.18 5.78 8.07
N ALA A 336 1.10 6.75 8.15
CA ALA A 336 1.42 7.70 7.08
C ALA A 336 2.24 7.03 5.96
N ILE A 337 1.70 6.97 4.74
CA ILE A 337 2.41 6.49 3.56
C ILE A 337 2.29 7.51 2.42
N ASP A 338 3.28 7.51 1.54
CA ASP A 338 3.32 8.39 0.38
C ASP A 338 3.12 7.57 -0.90
N VAL A 339 2.28 8.09 -1.78
CA VAL A 339 2.13 7.56 -3.15
C VAL A 339 3.06 8.35 -4.06
N LEU A 340 4.01 7.65 -4.68
CA LEU A 340 5.09 8.23 -5.46
C LEU A 340 4.64 8.57 -6.89
N PRO A 341 5.21 9.61 -7.52
CA PRO A 341 4.82 10.05 -8.86
C PRO A 341 5.37 9.15 -9.97
N TYR A 342 5.02 9.50 -11.21
CA TYR A 342 5.52 8.93 -12.48
C TYR A 342 5.06 7.51 -12.80
N VAL A 343 5.35 6.53 -11.95
CA VAL A 343 4.96 5.13 -12.15
C VAL A 343 3.51 4.91 -11.73
N THR A 344 3.07 5.63 -10.68
CA THR A 344 1.67 5.65 -10.26
C THR A 344 0.80 6.20 -11.39
N SER A 345 -0.06 5.34 -11.92
CA SER A 345 -0.82 5.61 -13.13
C SER A 345 -2.17 4.92 -13.14
N PHE A 346 -3.10 5.49 -13.89
CA PHE A 346 -4.42 4.93 -14.14
C PHE A 346 -4.74 5.05 -15.63
N SER A 347 -5.17 3.95 -16.21
CA SER A 347 -5.51 3.85 -17.61
C SER A 347 -6.79 3.07 -17.80
N GLY A 348 -7.48 3.36 -18.90
CA GLY A 348 -8.55 2.49 -19.36
C GLY A 348 -8.93 2.79 -20.79
N PHE A 349 -9.54 1.81 -21.46
CA PHE A 349 -10.01 1.95 -22.83
C PHE A 349 -11.18 1.01 -23.14
N SER A 350 -12.00 1.39 -24.11
CA SER A 350 -13.09 0.60 -24.68
C SER A 350 -12.55 -0.45 -25.65
N VAL A 351 -13.05 -1.67 -25.56
CA VAL A 351 -12.64 -2.83 -26.37
C VAL A 351 -13.34 -2.88 -27.72
#